data_AF-A0A6P9AUV3-F1
#
_entry.id   AF-A0A6P9AUV3-F1
#
_cell.length_a   1.000
_cell.length_b   1.000
_cell.length_c   1.000
_cell.angle_alpha   90.00
_cell.angle_beta   90.00
_cell.angle_gamma   90.00
#
_symmetry.space_group_name_H-M   'P 1'
#
loop_
_entity.id
_entity.type
_entity.pdbx_description
1 polymer ?
#
loop_
_entity_poly.entity_id
_entity_poly.type
_entity_poly.pdbx_seq_one_letter_code
_entity_poly.pdbx_strand_id
1 'polypeptide(L)'
;MVAFCHLPEILEVLKEAGHFRQPKAPFPLEATIETLSERRIRTTLILCYGQAVLGAQVEDMVPLLDNIISEILDQYSTRNKDEGLKTAFMRSIIMITKAVAYSRRQDVHLPHKEELVINIIEVIEDQPARPLSVVILHQAIVTITCMSRMKPALNSEMRSKVVSKSIQKVFSLPAFKMTTLKANSPGQSTQIQDFYHQTANACNTMLTGLLSETPNLDSLQEILTHTNPWIESPKSHERERAIKSIRHLLKFVSENVNFD
;
A
#
# COMPACT_ATOMS: atom_id res chain seq x y z
N MET A 1 4.97 -26.61 -13.06
CA MET A 1 4.40 -27.26 -11.86
C MET A 1 5.43 -27.78 -10.86
N VAL A 2 6.73 -27.89 -11.19
CA VAL A 2 7.75 -28.43 -10.25
C VAL A 2 8.32 -27.37 -9.29
N ALA A 3 8.15 -26.07 -9.58
CA ALA A 3 8.76 -24.99 -8.80
C ALA A 3 8.15 -24.80 -7.38
N PHE A 4 6.91 -25.27 -7.14
CA PHE A 4 6.20 -25.00 -5.88
C PHE A 4 6.44 -26.02 -4.77
N CYS A 5 6.94 -27.22 -5.11
CA CYS A 5 7.28 -28.23 -4.11
C CYS A 5 8.42 -27.78 -3.19
N HIS A 6 9.28 -26.88 -3.65
CA HIS A 6 10.46 -26.39 -2.92
C HIS A 6 10.25 -25.08 -2.18
N LEU A 7 9.03 -24.53 -2.21
CA LEU A 7 8.74 -23.24 -1.61
C LEU A 7 9.04 -23.20 -0.08
N PRO A 8 8.67 -24.22 0.73
CA PRO A 8 9.05 -24.24 2.15
C PRO A 8 10.56 -24.26 2.37
N GLU A 9 11.30 -25.03 1.57
CA GLU A 9 12.76 -25.15 1.68
C GLU A 9 13.47 -23.83 1.31
N ILE A 10 12.95 -23.12 0.29
CA ILE A 10 13.44 -21.78 -0.08
C ILE A 10 13.21 -20.80 1.07
N LEU A 11 12.04 -20.84 1.71
CA LEU A 11 11.72 -19.94 2.83
C LEU A 11 12.60 -20.21 4.04
N GLU A 12 12.92 -21.46 4.36
CA GLU A 12 13.85 -21.80 5.44
C GLU A 12 15.26 -21.26 5.14
N VAL A 13 15.77 -21.42 3.92
CA VAL A 13 17.09 -20.87 3.54
C VAL A 13 17.11 -19.34 3.62
N LEU A 14 16.04 -18.66 3.19
CA LEU A 14 15.94 -17.21 3.30
C LEU A 14 15.89 -16.76 4.77
N LYS A 15 15.19 -17.52 5.62
CA LYS A 15 15.06 -17.24 7.05
C LYS A 15 16.38 -17.43 7.79
N GLU A 16 17.11 -18.50 7.49
CA GLU A 16 18.46 -18.71 8.00
C GLU A 16 19.40 -17.58 7.58
N ALA A 17 19.33 -17.14 6.32
CA ALA A 17 20.14 -16.03 5.82
C ALA A 17 19.81 -14.69 6.52
N GLY A 18 18.55 -14.47 6.88
CA GLY A 18 18.10 -13.31 7.67
C GLY A 18 18.60 -13.36 9.12
N HIS A 19 18.41 -14.49 9.82
CA HIS A 19 18.76 -14.64 11.24
C HIS A 19 20.26 -14.77 11.51
N PHE A 20 21.05 -15.36 10.60
CA PHE A 20 22.50 -15.48 10.78
C PHE A 20 23.18 -14.11 10.97
N ARG A 21 22.54 -13.03 10.54
CA ARG A 21 23.12 -11.68 10.54
C ARG A 21 22.47 -10.69 11.50
N GLN A 22 21.43 -11.08 12.24
CA GLN A 22 21.03 -10.28 13.40
C GLN A 22 22.14 -10.42 14.46
N PRO A 23 22.84 -9.35 14.86
CA PRO A 23 23.94 -9.47 15.80
C PRO A 23 23.38 -9.97 17.15
N LYS A 24 23.74 -11.20 17.53
CA LYS A 24 23.64 -11.67 18.92
C LYS A 24 24.70 -10.93 19.75
N ALA A 25 24.52 -9.63 19.97
CA ALA A 25 25.44 -8.84 20.80
C ALA A 25 24.97 -8.87 22.27
N PRO A 26 25.81 -9.33 23.23
CA PRO A 26 25.45 -9.37 24.66
C PRO A 26 25.53 -8.01 25.39
N PHE A 27 25.77 -6.89 24.70
CA PHE A 27 26.10 -5.62 25.36
C PHE A 27 25.30 -4.43 24.82
N PRO A 28 24.64 -3.63 25.68
CA PRO A 28 23.88 -2.47 25.27
C PRO A 28 24.74 -1.20 25.34
N LEU A 29 25.66 -0.98 24.40
CA LEU A 29 26.23 0.35 24.18
C LEU A 29 26.67 0.51 22.72
N GLU A 30 26.28 1.66 22.16
CA GLU A 30 26.54 2.18 20.81
C GLU A 30 25.63 1.64 19.70
N ALA A 31 24.72 2.51 19.27
CA ALA A 31 23.88 2.33 18.08
C ALA A 31 24.77 2.10 16.86
N THR A 32 24.96 0.84 16.48
CA THR A 32 25.75 0.45 15.32
C THR A 32 25.11 1.06 14.09
N ILE A 33 25.86 1.91 13.37
CA ILE A 33 25.41 2.47 12.09
C ILE A 33 25.24 1.29 11.14
N GLU A 34 24.00 1.00 10.75
CA GLU A 34 23.67 -0.08 9.82
C GLU A 34 24.50 0.07 8.52
N THR A 35 25.23 -0.99 8.17
CA THR A 35 26.16 -0.95 7.03
C THR A 35 25.39 -0.90 5.70
N LEU A 36 25.96 -0.28 4.66
CA LEU A 36 25.36 -0.29 3.31
C LEU A 36 25.14 -1.73 2.78
N SER A 37 25.98 -2.68 3.22
CA SER A 37 25.81 -4.11 2.93
C SER A 37 24.58 -4.71 3.61
N GLU A 38 24.34 -4.43 4.88
CA GLU A 38 23.15 -4.90 5.61
C GLU A 38 21.86 -4.40 4.94
N ARG A 39 21.80 -3.12 4.57
CA ARG A 39 20.62 -2.56 3.88
C ARG A 39 20.33 -3.25 2.54
N ARG A 40 21.38 -3.53 1.75
CA ARG A 40 21.24 -4.26 0.49
C ARG A 40 20.76 -5.68 0.70
N ILE A 41 21.24 -6.36 1.75
CA ILE A 41 20.80 -7.70 2.11
C ILE A 41 19.32 -7.69 2.50
N ARG A 42 18.89 -6.82 3.41
CA ARG A 42 17.47 -6.66 3.79
C ARG A 42 16.57 -6.43 2.58
N THR A 43 16.96 -5.48 1.73
CA THR A 43 16.25 -5.16 0.48
C THR A 43 16.11 -6.39 -0.41
N THR A 44 17.19 -7.19 -0.53
CA THR A 44 17.19 -8.42 -1.34
C THR A 44 16.30 -9.49 -0.72
N LEU A 45 16.39 -9.71 0.59
CA LEU A 45 15.56 -10.68 1.32
C LEU A 45 14.07 -10.36 1.16
N ILE A 46 13.67 -9.10 1.39
CA ILE A 46 12.29 -8.65 1.20
C ILE A 46 11.80 -8.98 -0.21
N LEU A 47 12.59 -8.66 -1.23
CA LEU A 47 12.25 -8.98 -2.63
C LEU A 47 12.16 -10.50 -2.85
N CYS A 48 13.06 -11.30 -2.30
CA CYS A 48 13.01 -12.76 -2.41
C CYS A 48 11.72 -13.33 -1.81
N TYR A 49 11.29 -12.86 -0.64
CA TYR A 49 10.00 -13.24 -0.06
C TYR A 49 8.82 -12.87 -0.95
N GLY A 50 8.82 -11.67 -1.52
CA GLY A 50 7.82 -11.26 -2.50
C GLY A 50 7.83 -12.13 -3.77
N GLN A 51 9.00 -12.55 -4.24
CA GLN A 51 9.14 -13.41 -5.44
C GLN A 51 8.71 -14.85 -5.17
N ALA A 52 8.90 -15.34 -3.95
CA ALA A 52 8.56 -16.70 -3.54
C ALA A 52 7.06 -17.01 -3.75
N VAL A 53 6.20 -15.99 -3.63
CA VAL A 53 4.75 -16.15 -3.86
C VAL A 53 4.33 -16.06 -5.33
N LEU A 54 5.22 -15.65 -6.25
CA LEU A 54 4.84 -15.53 -7.66
C LEU A 54 4.66 -16.89 -8.32
N GLY A 55 3.48 -17.06 -8.92
CA GLY A 55 3.10 -18.27 -9.64
C GLY A 55 2.58 -19.38 -8.75
N ALA A 56 2.65 -19.25 -7.42
CA ALA A 56 2.11 -20.22 -6.49
C ALA A 56 0.58 -20.22 -6.60
N GLN A 57 -0.03 -21.41 -6.50
CA GLN A 57 -1.48 -21.47 -6.29
C GLN A 57 -1.79 -20.88 -4.92
N VAL A 58 -2.93 -20.19 -4.80
CA VAL A 58 -3.26 -19.50 -3.55
C VAL A 58 -3.43 -20.47 -2.40
N GLU A 59 -3.86 -21.70 -2.69
CA GLU A 59 -3.99 -22.80 -1.72
C GLU A 59 -2.64 -23.17 -1.08
N ASP A 60 -1.57 -23.20 -1.86
CA ASP A 60 -0.21 -23.51 -1.40
C ASP A 60 0.44 -22.31 -0.70
N MET A 61 0.06 -21.10 -1.12
CA MET A 61 0.61 -19.85 -0.60
C MET A 61 0.04 -19.49 0.78
N VAL A 62 -1.27 -19.68 1.00
CA VAL A 62 -1.97 -19.25 2.21
C VAL A 62 -1.33 -19.77 3.51
N PRO A 63 -0.92 -21.04 3.63
CA PRO A 63 -0.24 -21.55 4.83
C PRO A 63 1.11 -20.87 5.12
N LEU A 64 1.75 -20.30 4.09
CA LEU A 64 3.07 -19.68 4.18
C LEU A 64 3.01 -18.17 4.35
N LEU A 65 1.84 -17.55 4.15
CA LEU A 65 1.68 -16.10 4.20
C LEU A 65 2.14 -15.50 5.52
N ASP A 66 1.84 -16.16 6.64
CA ASP A 66 2.20 -15.65 7.96
C ASP A 66 3.72 -15.56 8.13
N ASN A 67 4.43 -16.63 7.79
CA ASN A 67 5.89 -16.68 7.81
C ASN A 67 6.51 -15.63 6.87
N ILE A 68 6.00 -15.55 5.63
CA ILE A 68 6.50 -14.61 4.61
C ILE A 68 6.30 -13.16 5.06
N ILE A 69 5.10 -12.81 5.54
CA ILE A 69 4.77 -11.44 5.94
C ILE A 69 5.53 -11.05 7.20
N SER A 70 5.59 -11.94 8.20
CA SER A 70 6.34 -11.71 9.44
C SER A 70 7.80 -11.41 9.15
N GLU A 71 8.41 -12.15 8.23
CA GLU A 71 9.81 -11.95 7.88
C GLU A 71 10.04 -10.70 7.03
N ILE A 72 9.13 -10.37 6.11
CA ILE A 72 9.18 -9.06 5.42
C ILE A 72 9.12 -7.91 6.42
N LEU A 73 8.25 -8.00 7.44
CA LEU A 73 8.09 -6.98 8.47
C LEU A 73 9.33 -6.89 9.37
N ASP A 74 9.93 -8.00 9.78
CA ASP A 74 11.20 -8.01 10.54
C ASP A 74 12.33 -7.35 9.75
N GLN A 75 12.49 -7.73 8.47
CA GLN A 75 13.52 -7.15 7.61
C GLN A 75 13.28 -5.66 7.35
N TYR A 76 12.02 -5.22 7.29
CA TYR A 76 11.63 -3.82 7.10
C TYR A 76 11.73 -2.97 8.39
N SER A 77 11.76 -3.61 9.55
CA SER A 77 11.85 -2.98 10.87
C SER A 77 13.26 -2.44 11.16
N THR A 78 13.71 -1.48 10.37
CA THR A 78 14.93 -0.69 10.62
C THR A 78 14.58 0.78 10.86
N ARG A 79 15.43 1.46 11.62
CA ARG A 79 15.29 2.89 11.94
C ARG A 79 15.53 3.79 10.72
N ASN A 80 16.29 3.32 9.72
CA ASN A 80 16.62 4.09 8.53
C ASN A 80 16.08 3.40 7.27
N LYS A 81 14.82 3.69 6.93
CA LYS A 81 14.15 3.17 5.76
C LYS A 81 14.50 4.04 4.55
N ASP A 82 15.53 3.63 3.81
CA ASP A 82 15.87 4.30 2.55
C ASP A 82 14.84 3.99 1.44
N GLU A 83 14.92 4.74 0.34
CA GLU A 83 14.00 4.58 -0.79
C GLU A 83 14.08 3.20 -1.44
N GLY A 84 15.24 2.54 -1.38
CA GLY A 84 15.43 1.18 -1.89
C GLY A 84 14.63 0.17 -1.08
N LEU A 85 14.71 0.26 0.24
CA LEU A 85 13.99 -0.60 1.16
C LEU A 85 12.47 -0.39 1.07
N LYS A 86 11.99 0.86 1.04
CA LYS A 86 10.56 1.17 0.82
C LYS A 86 10.04 0.61 -0.50
N THR A 87 10.82 0.75 -1.56
CA THR A 87 10.47 0.22 -2.88
C THR A 87 10.41 -1.31 -2.88
N ALA A 88 11.37 -1.97 -2.23
CA ALA A 88 11.37 -3.43 -2.08
C ALA A 88 10.17 -3.93 -1.28
N PHE A 89 9.87 -3.26 -0.16
CA PHE A 89 8.69 -3.54 0.66
C PHE A 89 7.41 -3.42 -0.18
N MET A 90 7.19 -2.26 -0.81
CA MET A 90 6.02 -2.03 -1.65
C MET A 90 5.87 -3.08 -2.75
N ARG A 91 6.95 -3.40 -3.48
CA ARG A 91 6.92 -4.42 -4.53
C ARG A 91 6.51 -5.78 -3.99
N SER A 92 7.04 -6.17 -2.84
CA SER A 92 6.77 -7.49 -2.25
C SER A 92 5.32 -7.60 -1.79
N ILE A 93 4.79 -6.58 -1.14
CA ILE A 93 3.36 -6.56 -0.74
C ILE A 93 2.44 -6.50 -1.97
N ILE A 94 2.81 -5.78 -3.03
CA ILE A 94 2.06 -5.78 -4.29
C ILE A 94 2.01 -7.19 -4.89
N MET A 95 3.11 -7.94 -4.85
CA MET A 95 3.17 -9.30 -5.40
C MET A 95 2.28 -10.26 -4.61
N ILE A 96 2.36 -10.22 -3.27
CA ILE A 96 1.50 -10.99 -2.37
C ILE A 96 0.04 -10.66 -2.61
N THR A 97 -0.32 -9.37 -2.57
CA THR A 97 -1.72 -8.97 -2.67
C THR A 97 -2.32 -9.23 -4.06
N LYS A 98 -1.50 -9.16 -5.12
CA LYS A 98 -1.91 -9.56 -6.48
C LYS A 98 -2.12 -11.07 -6.60
N ALA A 99 -1.21 -11.88 -6.04
CA ALA A 99 -1.34 -13.33 -6.06
C ALA A 99 -2.67 -13.76 -5.42
N VAL A 100 -3.00 -13.20 -4.25
CA VAL A 100 -4.30 -13.40 -3.60
C VAL A 100 -5.45 -12.92 -4.49
N ALA A 101 -5.37 -11.70 -5.02
CA ALA A 101 -6.45 -11.12 -5.83
C ALA A 101 -6.78 -11.94 -7.09
N TYR A 102 -5.81 -12.63 -7.69
CA TYR A 102 -6.02 -13.48 -8.88
C TYR A 102 -6.86 -14.73 -8.58
N SER A 103 -6.82 -15.25 -7.35
CA SER A 103 -7.65 -16.41 -6.96
C SER A 103 -9.14 -16.12 -6.88
N ARG A 104 -9.56 -14.85 -6.98
CA ARG A 104 -10.95 -14.38 -6.80
C ARG A 104 -11.58 -14.74 -5.45
N ARG A 105 -10.81 -15.26 -4.50
CA ARG A 105 -11.24 -15.51 -3.13
C ARG A 105 -11.31 -14.20 -2.34
N GLN A 106 -12.42 -14.00 -1.63
CA GLN A 106 -12.65 -12.82 -0.78
C GLN A 106 -12.51 -13.14 0.72
N ASP A 107 -12.20 -14.40 1.04
CA ASP A 107 -12.11 -14.94 2.39
C ASP A 107 -10.66 -15.22 2.83
N VAL A 108 -9.67 -14.86 2.00
CA VAL A 108 -8.26 -15.08 2.35
C VAL A 108 -7.88 -14.20 3.53
N HIS A 109 -7.40 -14.86 4.58
CA HIS A 109 -6.81 -14.20 5.73
C HIS A 109 -5.43 -13.65 5.34
N LEU A 110 -5.22 -12.34 5.53
CA LEU A 110 -3.95 -11.66 5.38
C LEU A 110 -3.40 -11.38 6.79
N PRO A 111 -2.40 -12.16 7.23
CA PRO A 111 -1.71 -11.93 8.50
C PRO A 111 -1.11 -10.52 8.57
N HIS A 112 -1.04 -9.95 9.78
CA HIS A 112 -0.44 -8.64 10.05
C HIS A 112 -0.97 -7.49 9.18
N LYS A 113 -2.22 -7.57 8.69
CA LYS A 113 -2.80 -6.59 7.76
C LYS A 113 -2.70 -5.14 8.26
N GLU A 114 -2.95 -4.88 9.53
CA GLU A 114 -2.87 -3.52 10.10
C GLU A 114 -1.42 -3.00 10.14
N GLU A 115 -0.47 -3.86 10.50
CA GLU A 115 0.95 -3.52 10.53
C GLU A 115 1.50 -3.23 9.13
N LEU A 116 1.06 -4.00 8.13
CA LEU A 116 1.34 -3.72 6.73
C LEU A 116 0.78 -2.35 6.31
N VAL A 117 -0.47 -2.03 6.69
CA VAL A 117 -1.10 -0.74 6.39
C VAL A 117 -0.35 0.41 7.07
N ILE A 118 0.11 0.27 8.31
CA ILE A 118 0.94 1.27 9.00
C ILE A 118 2.20 1.58 8.18
N ASN A 119 2.92 0.55 7.73
CA ASN A 119 4.13 0.71 6.94
C ASN A 119 3.84 1.31 5.55
N ILE A 120 2.70 0.98 4.93
CA ILE A 120 2.28 1.61 3.66
C ILE A 120 1.92 3.08 3.87
N ILE A 121 1.27 3.45 4.97
CA ILE A 121 0.98 4.85 5.31
C ILE A 121 2.29 5.63 5.46
N GLU A 122 3.28 5.07 6.14
CA GLU A 122 4.61 5.69 6.25
C GLU A 122 5.21 5.94 4.86
N VAL A 123 5.12 4.97 3.94
CA VAL A 123 5.56 5.14 2.54
C VAL A 123 4.79 6.27 1.86
N ILE A 124 3.47 6.39 2.06
CA ILE A 124 2.63 7.48 1.52
C ILE A 124 3.06 8.85 2.07
N GLU A 125 3.33 8.93 3.38
CA GLU A 125 3.70 10.16 4.07
C GLU A 125 5.07 10.68 3.65
N ASP A 126 6.06 9.79 3.56
CA ASP A 126 7.45 10.15 3.31
C ASP A 126 7.74 10.54 1.85
N GLN A 127 6.73 10.47 0.97
CA GLN A 127 6.87 10.84 -0.44
C GLN A 127 7.16 12.35 -0.63
N PRO A 128 8.28 12.72 -1.28
CA PRO A 128 8.55 14.10 -1.69
C PRO A 128 7.64 14.51 -2.86
N ALA A 129 7.48 15.81 -3.12
CA ALA A 129 6.69 16.33 -4.25
C ALA A 129 7.42 16.16 -5.61
N ARG A 130 7.82 14.94 -5.98
CA ARG A 130 8.51 14.60 -7.23
C ARG A 130 7.61 13.77 -8.15
N PRO A 131 7.77 13.80 -9.48
CA PRO A 131 6.95 12.98 -10.38
C PRO A 131 7.04 11.46 -10.13
N LEU A 132 8.20 10.94 -9.71
CA LEU A 132 8.34 9.52 -9.37
C LEU A 132 7.56 9.13 -8.10
N SER A 133 7.27 10.09 -7.22
CA SER A 133 6.57 9.82 -5.96
C SER A 133 5.09 9.53 -6.18
N VAL A 134 4.50 10.05 -7.27
CA VAL A 134 3.10 9.71 -7.56
C VAL A 134 2.94 8.25 -7.96
N VAL A 135 3.94 7.64 -8.60
CA VAL A 135 3.90 6.22 -8.97
C VAL A 135 3.86 5.34 -7.73
N ILE A 136 4.68 5.66 -6.73
CA ILE A 136 4.69 4.96 -5.45
C ILE A 136 3.38 5.19 -4.70
N LEU A 137 2.87 6.43 -4.67
CA LEU A 137 1.56 6.75 -4.10
C LEU A 137 0.46 5.91 -4.77
N HIS A 138 0.39 5.89 -6.09
CA HIS A 138 -0.59 5.09 -6.83
C HIS A 138 -0.50 3.61 -6.45
N GLN A 139 0.71 3.05 -6.42
CA GLN A 139 0.93 1.66 -6.03
C GLN A 139 0.46 1.40 -4.60
N ALA A 140 0.75 2.29 -3.66
CA ALA A 140 0.26 2.20 -2.28
C ALA A 140 -1.27 2.20 -2.21
N ILE A 141 -1.94 3.14 -2.89
CA ILE A 141 -3.41 3.21 -2.94
C ILE A 141 -4.03 1.94 -3.54
N VAL A 142 -3.49 1.44 -4.65
CA VAL A 142 -3.96 0.19 -5.26
C VAL A 142 -3.72 -1.02 -4.35
N THR A 143 -2.61 -1.02 -3.62
CA THR A 143 -2.28 -2.12 -2.69
C THR A 143 -3.26 -2.17 -1.52
N ILE A 144 -3.56 -1.02 -0.90
CA ILE A 144 -4.59 -0.90 0.14
C ILE A 144 -5.95 -1.37 -0.39
N THR A 145 -6.30 -0.96 -1.63
CA THR A 145 -7.53 -1.42 -2.29
C THR A 145 -7.57 -2.94 -2.42
N CYS A 146 -6.46 -3.58 -2.81
CA CYS A 146 -6.39 -5.04 -2.87
C CYS A 146 -6.57 -5.68 -1.49
N MET A 147 -5.90 -5.15 -0.46
CA MET A 147 -5.96 -5.64 0.92
C MET A 147 -7.36 -5.50 1.53
N SER A 148 -8.18 -4.53 1.06
CA SER A 148 -9.55 -4.37 1.54
C SER A 148 -10.47 -5.55 1.23
N ARG A 149 -10.10 -6.39 0.27
CA ARG A 149 -10.83 -7.63 -0.06
C ARG A 149 -10.40 -8.83 0.77
N MET A 150 -9.45 -8.66 1.69
CA MET A 150 -8.85 -9.72 2.49
C MET A 150 -9.25 -9.54 3.96
N LYS A 151 -9.35 -10.64 4.70
CA LYS A 151 -9.69 -10.65 6.13
C LYS A 151 -8.43 -10.56 7.01
N PRO A 152 -8.51 -10.04 8.25
CA PRO A 152 -9.68 -9.40 8.87
C PRO A 152 -9.97 -8.00 8.28
N ALA A 153 -11.14 -7.45 8.61
CA ALA A 153 -11.43 -6.04 8.32
C ALA A 153 -10.49 -5.13 9.13
N LEU A 154 -10.10 -3.98 8.58
CA LEU A 154 -9.39 -2.96 9.34
C LEU A 154 -10.29 -2.42 10.46
N ASN A 155 -9.69 -2.19 11.64
CA ASN A 155 -10.38 -1.47 12.70
C ASN A 155 -10.65 0.01 12.29
N SER A 156 -11.57 0.66 13.00
CA SER A 156 -11.99 2.05 12.71
C SER A 156 -10.83 3.05 12.81
N GLU A 157 -9.93 2.91 13.77
CA GLU A 157 -8.78 3.82 13.92
C GLU A 157 -7.84 3.73 12.71
N MET A 158 -7.49 2.51 12.30
CA MET A 158 -6.60 2.24 11.19
C MET A 158 -7.21 2.69 9.86
N ARG A 159 -8.51 2.41 9.66
CA ARG A 159 -9.26 2.85 8.49
C ARG A 159 -9.30 4.39 8.41
N SER A 160 -9.64 5.05 9.50
CA SER A 160 -9.65 6.51 9.60
C SER A 160 -8.28 7.11 9.24
N LYS A 161 -7.20 6.52 9.77
CA LYS A 161 -5.82 6.95 9.49
C LYS A 161 -5.44 6.77 8.02
N VAL A 162 -5.71 5.60 7.42
CA VAL A 162 -5.35 5.34 6.01
C VAL A 162 -6.15 6.24 5.06
N VAL A 163 -7.44 6.47 5.35
CA VAL A 163 -8.30 7.36 4.58
C VAL A 163 -7.76 8.79 4.63
N SER A 164 -7.50 9.32 5.83
CA SER A 164 -7.01 10.67 6.04
C SER A 164 -5.71 10.95 5.27
N LYS A 165 -4.70 10.08 5.43
CA LYS A 165 -3.37 10.26 4.82
C LYS A 165 -3.40 10.09 3.31
N SER A 166 -4.16 9.11 2.82
CA SER A 166 -4.32 8.86 1.39
C SER A 166 -5.01 10.03 0.69
N ILE A 167 -6.15 10.48 1.22
CA ILE A 167 -6.90 11.62 0.68
C ILE A 167 -6.03 12.87 0.70
N GLN A 168 -5.34 13.14 1.81
CA GLN A 168 -4.47 14.31 1.92
C GLN A 168 -3.44 14.36 0.80
N LYS A 169 -2.74 13.25 0.53
CA LYS A 169 -1.72 13.20 -0.53
C LYS A 169 -2.36 13.26 -1.92
N VAL A 170 -3.43 12.53 -2.16
CA VAL A 170 -4.07 12.42 -3.49
C VAL A 170 -4.79 13.71 -3.89
N PHE A 171 -5.55 14.32 -2.97
CA PHE A 171 -6.29 15.54 -3.28
C PHE A 171 -5.36 16.72 -3.48
N SER A 172 -4.23 16.77 -2.75
CA SER A 172 -3.21 17.81 -2.89
C SER A 172 -2.37 17.71 -4.17
N LEU A 173 -2.49 16.62 -4.96
CA LEU A 173 -1.74 16.50 -6.21
C LEU A 173 -2.03 17.71 -7.13
N PRO A 174 -1.06 18.25 -7.87
CA PRO A 174 -1.33 19.38 -8.75
C PRO A 174 -2.47 19.06 -9.74
N ALA A 175 -3.38 20.02 -9.97
CA ALA A 175 -4.15 20.01 -11.21
C ALA A 175 -3.39 20.75 -12.28
N PHE A 176 -3.23 20.10 -13.43
CA PHE A 176 -2.72 20.78 -14.59
C PHE A 176 -3.89 21.44 -15.33
N LYS A 177 -4.13 22.72 -15.05
CA LYS A 177 -4.82 23.58 -16.01
C LYS A 177 -3.86 23.82 -17.18
N MET A 178 -4.39 23.91 -18.40
CA MET A 178 -3.69 24.30 -19.64
C MET A 178 -3.06 25.71 -19.57
N THR A 179 -2.24 26.01 -18.57
CA THR A 179 -1.31 27.12 -18.67
C THR A 179 -0.05 26.58 -19.30
N THR A 180 -0.06 26.64 -20.64
CA THR A 180 1.14 26.91 -21.44
C THR A 180 2.17 27.64 -20.61
N LEU A 181 3.36 27.06 -20.47
CA LEU A 181 4.66 27.71 -20.65
C LEU A 181 5.77 26.78 -20.16
N LYS A 182 6.57 26.34 -21.13
CA LYS A 182 7.95 25.86 -20.97
C LYS A 182 8.14 24.55 -20.18
N ALA A 183 7.85 23.42 -20.81
CA ALA A 183 8.54 22.18 -20.50
C ALA A 183 8.73 21.35 -21.76
N ASN A 184 9.95 20.85 -21.91
CA ASN A 184 10.44 20.12 -23.06
C ASN A 184 9.60 18.86 -23.33
N SER A 185 9.26 18.63 -24.60
CA SER A 185 8.49 17.49 -25.13
C SER A 185 7.00 17.39 -24.71
N PRO A 186 6.04 17.56 -25.65
CA PRO A 186 4.59 17.48 -25.37
C PRO A 186 4.08 16.08 -24.95
N GLY A 187 4.90 15.03 -25.09
CA GLY A 187 4.53 13.66 -24.73
C GLY A 187 4.62 13.34 -23.22
N GLN A 188 5.60 13.91 -22.51
CA GLN A 188 5.83 13.56 -21.10
C GLN A 188 4.85 14.24 -20.12
N SER A 189 4.42 15.47 -20.43
CA SER A 189 3.44 16.20 -19.62
C SER A 189 2.07 15.54 -19.60
N THR A 190 1.65 14.97 -20.74
CA THR A 190 0.36 14.27 -20.89
C THR A 190 0.33 12.96 -20.11
N GLN A 191 1.42 12.17 -20.12
CA GLN A 191 1.49 10.90 -19.39
C GLN A 191 1.43 11.09 -17.86
N ILE A 192 2.11 12.10 -17.31
CA ILE A 192 2.06 12.40 -15.88
C ILE A 192 0.66 12.89 -15.47
N GLN A 193 -0.01 13.65 -16.34
CA GLN A 193 -1.39 14.10 -16.11
C GLN A 193 -2.37 12.93 -16.03
N ASP A 194 -2.31 12.00 -16.97
CA ASP A 194 -3.13 10.78 -16.95
C ASP A 194 -2.88 10.01 -15.65
N PHE A 195 -1.64 9.99 -15.17
CA PHE A 195 -1.27 9.30 -13.96
C PHE A 195 -1.84 9.94 -12.67
N TYR A 196 -1.94 11.27 -12.60
CA TYR A 196 -2.60 11.95 -11.47
C TYR A 196 -4.10 11.63 -11.44
N HIS A 197 -4.75 11.63 -12.60
CA HIS A 197 -6.16 11.27 -12.71
C HIS A 197 -6.39 9.80 -12.35
N GLN A 198 -5.54 8.89 -12.83
CA GLN A 198 -5.58 7.48 -12.47
C GLN A 198 -5.41 7.27 -10.97
N THR A 199 -4.50 8.00 -10.33
CA THR A 199 -4.30 7.96 -8.87
C THR A 199 -5.52 8.47 -8.10
N ALA A 200 -6.18 9.54 -8.56
CA ALA A 200 -7.44 10.00 -7.98
C ALA A 200 -8.57 8.96 -8.09
N ASN A 201 -8.68 8.28 -9.24
CA ASN A 201 -9.66 7.21 -9.42
C ASN A 201 -9.35 5.96 -8.60
N ALA A 202 -8.06 5.61 -8.48
CA ALA A 202 -7.62 4.54 -7.59
C ALA A 202 -7.98 4.87 -6.13
N CYS A 203 -7.84 6.13 -5.72
CA CYS A 203 -8.25 6.58 -4.39
C CYS A 203 -9.76 6.41 -4.17
N ASN A 204 -10.60 6.77 -5.15
CA ASN A 204 -12.04 6.54 -5.07
C ASN A 204 -12.37 5.05 -4.87
N THR A 205 -11.69 4.18 -5.63
CA THR A 205 -11.85 2.71 -5.53
C THR A 205 -11.39 2.19 -4.18
N MET A 206 -10.31 2.75 -3.64
CA MET A 206 -9.80 2.43 -2.29
C MET A 206 -10.84 2.79 -1.22
N LEU A 207 -11.46 3.96 -1.29
CA LEU A 207 -12.47 4.40 -0.32
C LEU A 207 -13.69 3.47 -0.31
N THR A 208 -14.18 3.07 -1.49
CA THR A 208 -15.28 2.09 -1.57
C THR A 208 -14.85 0.69 -1.14
N GLY A 209 -13.60 0.29 -1.39
CA GLY A 209 -13.05 -0.98 -0.91
C GLY A 209 -13.00 -1.04 0.61
N LEU A 210 -12.47 0.02 1.25
CA LEU A 210 -12.44 0.15 2.71
C LEU A 210 -13.84 0.18 3.32
N LEU A 211 -14.80 0.84 2.67
CA LEU A 211 -16.20 0.81 3.10
C LEU A 211 -16.81 -0.60 2.98
N SER A 212 -16.42 -1.36 1.96
CA SER A 212 -16.91 -2.73 1.76
C SER A 212 -16.43 -3.70 2.84
N GLU A 213 -15.37 -3.38 3.58
CA GLU A 213 -14.92 -4.19 4.72
C GLU A 213 -15.95 -4.20 5.85
N THR A 214 -16.63 -3.06 6.05
CA THR A 214 -17.69 -2.86 7.05
C THR A 214 -18.77 -1.95 6.46
N PRO A 215 -19.70 -2.49 5.65
CA PRO A 215 -20.68 -1.70 4.91
C PRO A 215 -21.81 -1.22 5.83
N ASN A 216 -21.54 -0.17 6.61
CA ASN A 216 -22.51 0.46 7.52
C ASN A 216 -22.38 1.99 7.50
N LEU A 217 -23.37 2.66 8.10
CA LEU A 217 -23.45 4.12 8.12
C LEU A 217 -22.28 4.76 8.89
N ASP A 218 -21.83 4.13 9.99
CA ASP A 218 -20.71 4.63 10.79
C ASP A 218 -19.42 4.68 9.98
N SER A 219 -19.14 3.63 9.21
CA SER A 219 -17.95 3.54 8.34
C SER A 219 -18.03 4.54 7.19
N LEU A 220 -19.23 4.78 6.64
CA LEU A 220 -19.44 5.84 5.65
C LEU A 220 -19.16 7.22 6.27
N GLN A 221 -19.73 7.50 7.46
CA GLN A 221 -19.55 8.76 8.15
C GLN A 221 -18.08 9.00 8.52
N GLU A 222 -17.37 7.95 8.93
CA GLU A 222 -15.93 8.00 9.20
C GLU A 222 -15.15 8.43 7.95
N ILE A 223 -15.42 7.82 6.79
CA ILE A 223 -14.77 8.21 5.53
C ILE A 223 -15.14 9.66 5.15
N LEU A 224 -16.42 10.03 5.27
CA LEU A 224 -16.91 11.36 4.91
C LEU A 224 -16.30 12.47 5.79
N THR A 225 -16.02 12.17 7.06
CA THR A 225 -15.36 13.09 8.00
C THR A 225 -14.00 13.56 7.46
N HIS A 226 -13.29 12.69 6.73
CA HIS A 226 -12.00 13.04 6.11
C HIS A 226 -12.14 13.69 4.73
N THR A 227 -13.20 13.40 3.96
CA THR A 227 -13.39 14.02 2.64
C THR A 227 -14.01 15.41 2.70
N ASN A 228 -14.94 15.65 3.63
CA ASN A 228 -15.75 16.88 3.68
C ASN A 228 -14.94 18.18 3.79
N PRO A 229 -13.86 18.26 4.61
CA PRO A 229 -13.06 19.48 4.71
C PRO A 229 -12.46 19.94 3.36
N TRP A 230 -12.27 19.03 2.41
CA TRP A 230 -11.67 19.34 1.11
C TRP A 230 -12.63 20.03 0.13
N ILE A 231 -13.94 19.98 0.40
CA ILE A 231 -14.95 20.72 -0.38
C ILE A 231 -14.73 22.23 -0.22
N GLU A 232 -14.20 22.66 0.91
CA GLU A 232 -13.92 24.06 1.23
C GLU A 232 -12.46 24.45 0.93
N SER A 233 -11.68 23.57 0.29
CA SER A 233 -10.30 23.89 -0.07
C SER A 233 -10.22 25.17 -0.91
N PRO A 234 -9.20 26.03 -0.74
CA PRO A 234 -8.98 27.19 -1.61
C PRO A 234 -8.71 26.78 -3.07
N LYS A 235 -8.23 25.56 -3.33
CA LYS A 235 -7.85 25.10 -4.67
C LYS A 235 -9.01 24.38 -5.37
N SER A 236 -9.41 24.89 -6.53
CA SER A 236 -10.53 24.33 -7.32
C SER A 236 -10.43 22.82 -7.62
N HIS A 237 -9.24 22.29 -7.84
CA HIS A 237 -9.05 20.88 -8.15
C HIS A 237 -9.12 19.95 -6.94
N GLU A 238 -8.72 20.44 -5.77
CA GLU A 238 -8.89 19.73 -4.50
C GLU A 238 -10.38 19.57 -4.22
N ARG A 239 -11.16 20.65 -4.40
CA ARG A 239 -12.63 20.61 -4.30
C ARG A 239 -13.27 19.65 -5.30
N GLU A 240 -12.83 19.70 -6.56
CA GLU A 240 -13.34 18.82 -7.62
C GLU A 240 -13.12 17.34 -7.29
N ARG A 241 -11.92 16.98 -6.81
CA ARG A 241 -11.61 15.61 -6.38
C ARG A 241 -12.48 15.20 -5.20
N ALA A 242 -12.61 16.05 -4.18
CA ALA A 242 -13.46 15.78 -3.03
C ALA A 242 -14.92 15.51 -3.41
N ILE A 243 -15.52 16.37 -4.25
CA ILE A 243 -16.90 16.19 -4.73
C ILE A 243 -17.03 14.90 -5.55
N LYS A 244 -16.05 14.59 -6.42
CA LYS A 244 -16.05 13.35 -7.20
C LYS A 244 -15.97 12.11 -6.31
N SER A 245 -15.14 12.13 -5.26
CA SER A 245 -15.02 11.04 -4.28
C SER A 245 -16.29 10.85 -3.48
N ILE A 246 -16.89 11.93 -2.97
CA ILE A 246 -18.16 11.89 -2.23
C ILE A 246 -19.27 11.33 -3.12
N ARG A 247 -19.40 11.83 -4.35
CA ARG A 247 -20.37 11.29 -5.32
C ARG A 247 -20.16 9.80 -5.57
N HIS A 248 -18.90 9.37 -5.71
CA HIS A 248 -18.57 7.96 -5.94
C HIS A 248 -18.96 7.08 -4.73
N LEU A 249 -18.66 7.54 -3.51
CA LEU A 249 -19.05 6.87 -2.27
C LEU A 249 -20.57 6.77 -2.12
N LEU A 250 -21.29 7.88 -2.26
CA LEU A 250 -22.74 7.89 -2.12
C LEU A 250 -23.43 7.00 -3.16
N LYS A 251 -22.93 7.01 -4.41
CA LYS A 251 -23.41 6.09 -5.44
C LYS A 251 -23.17 4.63 -5.02
N PHE A 252 -21.95 4.30 -4.59
CA PHE A 252 -21.60 2.96 -4.16
C PHE A 252 -22.51 2.50 -2.99
N VAL A 253 -22.70 3.35 -1.99
CA VAL A 253 -23.57 3.04 -0.83
C VAL A 253 -25.00 2.78 -1.29
N SER A 254 -25.56 3.64 -2.16
CA SER A 254 -26.93 3.47 -2.66
C SER A 254 -27.15 2.18 -3.45
N GLU A 255 -26.08 1.61 -4.01
CA GLU A 255 -26.11 0.38 -4.81
C GLU A 255 -25.78 -0.88 -4.00
N ASN A 256 -25.07 -0.76 -2.87
CA ASN A 256 -24.43 -1.90 -2.19
C ASN A 256 -24.65 -1.98 -0.67
N VAL A 257 -25.25 -0.98 -0.03
CA VAL A 257 -25.47 -0.95 1.43
C VAL A 257 -26.98 -0.82 1.71
N ASN A 258 -27.52 -1.78 2.45
CA ASN A 258 -28.89 -1.67 2.99
C ASN A 258 -28.85 -0.85 4.28
N PHE A 259 -29.73 0.14 4.38
CA PHE A 259 -29.84 1.04 5.53
C PHE A 259 -30.83 0.54 6.60
N ASP A 260 -31.00 -0.78 6.72
CA ASP A 260 -31.95 -1.38 7.67
C ASP A 260 -31.59 -1.07 9.14
#